data_AF-A0A7Z7YT09-F1
#
_entry.id   AF-A0A7Z7YT09-F1
#
_cell.length_a   1.000
_cell.length_b   1.000
_cell.length_c   1.000
_cell.angle_alpha   90.00
_cell.angle_beta   90.00
_cell.angle_gamma   90.00
#
_symmetry.space_group_name_H-M   'P 1'
#
loop_
_entity.id
_entity.type
_entity.pdbx_description
1 polymer ?
#
loop_
_entity_poly.entity_id
_entity_poly.type
_entity_poly.pdbx_seq_one_letter_code
_entity_poly.pdbx_strand_id
1 'polypeptide(L)'
;YIIFDDADFELAVDQALNGGYFHAGQVCSAGSRILVHNDIKDKFEKALIDRVSKIKLGNGFDQDTEMGPVISTAHRDKIEGYMEVAKKDGATIAIGGKRPEREDLQAGLFFEPTVITDCDTSMRIVQEEVFGPVVTVEGFADEEEAIRLANDSIYGLAGAIFTKDIGKAQRVANKLKLGTVWINDFHPYFAQAPWGGYKQSGIGRERS
;
A
#
# COMPACT_ATOMS: atom_id res chain seq x y z
N TYR A 1 3.06 -3.48 4.46
CA TYR A 1 2.93 -4.73 3.68
C TYR A 1 4.33 -5.31 3.54
N ILE A 2 4.69 -6.37 4.27
CA ILE A 2 6.07 -6.89 4.34
C ILE A 2 6.19 -8.17 3.50
N ILE A 3 7.16 -8.21 2.59
CA ILE A 3 7.39 -9.32 1.66
C ILE A 3 8.81 -9.86 1.84
N PHE A 4 8.92 -11.09 2.34
CA PHE A 4 10.20 -11.80 2.39
C PHE A 4 10.54 -12.45 1.04
N ASP A 5 11.82 -12.72 0.83
CA ASP A 5 12.39 -13.40 -0.34
C ASP A 5 11.78 -14.79 -0.61
N ASP A 6 11.42 -15.50 0.45
CA ASP A 6 10.79 -16.82 0.41
C ASP A 6 9.26 -16.79 0.26
N ALA A 7 8.65 -15.62 0.09
CA ALA A 7 7.22 -15.50 -0.15
C ALA A 7 6.77 -16.26 -1.41
N ASP A 8 5.47 -16.57 -1.48
CA ASP A 8 4.86 -16.84 -2.77
C ASP A 8 4.84 -15.52 -3.57
N PHE A 9 5.72 -15.43 -4.56
CA PHE A 9 5.98 -14.18 -5.29
C PHE A 9 4.75 -13.68 -6.03
N GLU A 10 4.04 -14.57 -6.74
CA GLU A 10 2.86 -14.17 -7.52
C GLU A 10 1.72 -13.75 -6.60
N LEU A 11 1.51 -14.48 -5.50
CA LEU A 11 0.54 -14.12 -4.47
C LEU A 11 0.88 -12.75 -3.84
N ALA A 12 2.16 -12.51 -3.53
CA ALA A 12 2.59 -11.26 -2.92
C ALA A 12 2.41 -10.06 -3.85
N VAL A 13 2.65 -10.21 -5.16
CA VAL A 13 2.36 -9.17 -6.16
C VAL A 13 0.86 -8.93 -6.28
N ASP A 14 0.06 -9.98 -6.36
CA ASP A 14 -1.40 -9.85 -6.50
C ASP A 14 -2.03 -9.15 -5.29
N GLN A 15 -1.65 -9.56 -4.09
CA GLN A 15 -2.15 -8.96 -2.85
C GLN A 15 -1.60 -7.54 -2.61
N ALA A 16 -0.46 -7.16 -3.19
CA ALA A 16 0.04 -5.79 -3.16
C ALA A 16 -0.82 -4.87 -4.03
N LEU A 17 -1.27 -5.36 -5.19
CA LEU A 17 -2.21 -4.64 -6.05
C LEU A 17 -3.55 -4.44 -5.32
N ASN A 18 -4.10 -5.51 -4.75
CA ASN A 18 -5.35 -5.45 -3.98
C ASN A 18 -5.22 -4.46 -2.82
N GLY A 19 -4.12 -4.56 -2.05
CA GLY A 19 -3.85 -3.69 -0.91
C GLY A 19 -3.69 -2.21 -1.26
N GLY A 20 -3.07 -1.90 -2.39
CA GLY A 20 -2.75 -0.53 -2.80
C GLY A 20 -3.87 0.18 -3.56
N TYR A 21 -4.65 -0.55 -4.35
CA TYR A 21 -5.51 0.05 -5.38
C TYR A 21 -6.99 -0.27 -5.23
N PHE A 22 -7.38 -1.19 -4.34
CA PHE A 22 -8.79 -1.41 -4.04
C PHE A 22 -9.44 -0.10 -3.55
N HIS A 23 -10.62 0.21 -4.08
CA HIS A 23 -11.30 1.50 -3.87
C HIS A 23 -10.42 2.74 -4.14
N ALA A 24 -9.50 2.64 -5.11
CA ALA A 24 -8.48 3.64 -5.40
C ALA A 24 -7.64 4.04 -4.18
N GLY A 25 -7.32 3.07 -3.31
CA GLY A 25 -6.51 3.27 -2.10
C GLY A 25 -7.17 4.10 -1.01
N GLN A 26 -8.48 4.40 -1.14
CA GLN A 26 -9.27 5.16 -0.16
C GLN A 26 -9.76 4.24 0.98
N VAL A 27 -8.84 3.49 1.58
CA VAL A 27 -9.10 2.48 2.61
C VAL A 27 -8.15 2.72 3.77
N CYS A 28 -8.66 2.75 5.01
CA CYS A 28 -7.83 3.00 6.20
C CYS A 28 -6.76 1.93 6.45
N SER A 29 -6.99 0.71 5.96
CA SER A 29 -6.05 -0.41 6.00
C SER A 29 -5.31 -0.63 4.67
N ALA A 30 -5.31 0.36 3.77
CA ALA A 30 -4.58 0.26 2.51
C ALA A 30 -3.10 -0.08 2.73
N GLY A 31 -2.57 -0.95 1.88
CA GLY A 31 -1.17 -1.37 1.86
C GLY A 31 -0.25 -0.33 1.23
N SER A 32 -0.39 0.95 1.60
CA SER A 32 0.32 2.08 0.97
C SER A 32 1.84 2.01 1.13
N ARG A 33 2.34 1.34 2.17
CA ARG A 33 3.78 1.14 2.42
C ARG A 33 4.17 -0.31 2.22
N ILE A 34 4.89 -0.60 1.14
CA ILE A 34 5.42 -1.92 0.80
C ILE A 34 6.89 -1.98 1.23
N LEU A 35 7.22 -2.97 2.06
CA LEU A 35 8.57 -3.32 2.45
C LEU A 35 8.89 -4.66 1.79
N VAL A 36 9.93 -4.73 0.96
CA VAL A 36 10.31 -5.94 0.22
C VAL A 36 11.77 -6.30 0.48
N HIS A 37 12.04 -7.59 0.66
CA HIS A 37 13.40 -8.05 0.88
C HIS A 37 14.29 -7.73 -0.32
N ASN A 38 15.51 -7.22 -0.06
CA ASN A 38 16.41 -6.72 -1.10
C ASN A 38 16.68 -7.73 -2.22
N ASP A 39 16.81 -9.02 -1.88
CA ASP A 39 17.06 -10.10 -2.85
C ASP A 39 15.98 -10.24 -3.94
N ILE A 40 14.75 -9.76 -3.69
CA ILE A 40 13.64 -9.85 -4.65
C ILE A 40 13.08 -8.47 -5.05
N LYS A 41 13.63 -7.36 -4.51
CA LYS A 41 13.10 -6.00 -4.70
C LYS A 41 12.96 -5.62 -6.17
N ASP A 42 14.04 -5.71 -6.95
CA ASP A 42 14.02 -5.29 -8.36
C ASP A 42 13.02 -6.11 -9.19
N LYS A 43 12.96 -7.43 -8.92
CA LYS A 43 12.01 -8.34 -9.58
C LYS A 43 10.58 -7.97 -9.21
N PHE A 44 10.33 -7.68 -7.94
CA PHE A 44 9.02 -7.30 -7.41
C PHE A 44 8.55 -5.97 -7.99
N GLU A 45 9.40 -4.93 -7.98
CA GLU A 45 9.07 -3.61 -8.53
C GLU A 45 8.69 -3.70 -10.01
N LYS A 46 9.48 -4.43 -10.81
CA LYS A 46 9.18 -4.64 -12.22
C LYS A 46 7.84 -5.34 -12.43
N ALA A 47 7.56 -6.39 -11.67
CA ALA A 47 6.30 -7.12 -11.77
C ALA A 47 5.10 -6.27 -11.33
N LEU A 48 5.25 -5.51 -10.24
CA LEU A 48 4.22 -4.60 -9.73
C LEU A 48 3.93 -3.50 -10.76
N ILE A 49 4.94 -2.83 -11.30
CA ILE A 49 4.79 -1.77 -12.29
C ILE A 49 4.09 -2.29 -13.57
N ASP A 50 4.50 -3.46 -14.07
CA ASP A 50 3.84 -4.09 -15.23
C ASP A 50 2.36 -4.38 -14.97
N ARG A 51 2.00 -4.88 -13.78
CA ARG A 51 0.60 -5.12 -13.41
C ARG A 51 -0.19 -3.83 -13.19
N VAL A 52 0.41 -2.83 -12.55
CA VAL A 52 -0.20 -1.50 -12.33
C VAL A 52 -0.54 -0.83 -13.65
N SER A 53 0.32 -0.95 -14.67
CA SER A 53 0.07 -0.40 -16.00
C SER A 53 -1.17 -0.98 -16.71
N LYS A 54 -1.66 -2.13 -16.25
CA LYS A 54 -2.79 -2.86 -16.84
C LYS A 54 -4.11 -2.62 -16.11
N ILE A 55 -4.09 -1.89 -14.98
CA ILE A 55 -5.29 -1.61 -14.19
C ILE A 55 -6.29 -0.83 -15.04
N LYS A 56 -7.50 -1.37 -15.17
CA LYS A 56 -8.58 -0.75 -15.95
C LYS A 56 -9.33 0.29 -15.12
N LEU A 57 -9.02 1.57 -15.35
CA LEU A 57 -9.82 2.67 -14.81
C LEU A 57 -11.14 2.79 -15.58
N GLY A 58 -12.23 3.08 -14.87
CA GLY A 58 -13.53 3.23 -15.51
C GLY A 58 -14.68 3.55 -14.56
N ASN A 59 -15.89 3.49 -15.11
CA ASN A 59 -17.12 3.67 -14.37
C ASN A 59 -17.41 2.43 -13.51
N GLY A 60 -17.75 2.63 -12.23
CA GLY A 60 -18.00 1.53 -11.29
C GLY A 60 -19.24 0.67 -11.61
N PHE A 61 -20.07 1.08 -12.58
CA PHE A 61 -21.17 0.26 -13.09
C PHE A 61 -20.77 -0.67 -14.25
N ASP A 62 -19.58 -0.47 -14.83
CA ASP A 62 -19.08 -1.31 -15.92
C ASP A 62 -18.33 -2.53 -15.35
N GLN A 63 -18.65 -3.72 -15.86
CA GLN A 63 -18.07 -4.98 -15.34
C GLN A 63 -16.57 -5.12 -15.56
N ASP A 64 -16.02 -4.42 -16.56
CA ASP A 64 -14.59 -4.46 -16.89
C ASP A 64 -13.75 -3.46 -16.07
N THR A 65 -14.38 -2.62 -15.24
CA THR A 65 -13.68 -1.64 -14.41
C THR A 65 -13.04 -2.32 -13.20
N GLU A 66 -11.74 -2.11 -13.03
CA GLU A 66 -10.98 -2.61 -11.89
C GLU A 66 -10.76 -1.51 -10.84
N MET A 67 -10.68 -0.24 -11.25
CA MET A 67 -10.51 0.90 -10.34
C MET A 67 -11.36 2.12 -10.74
N GLY A 68 -12.11 2.66 -9.77
CA GLY A 68 -12.93 3.86 -9.94
C GLY A 68 -12.18 5.18 -9.70
N PRO A 69 -12.90 6.32 -9.73
CA PRO A 69 -12.33 7.63 -9.40
C PRO A 69 -12.12 7.81 -7.89
N VAL A 70 -11.37 8.84 -7.52
CA VAL A 70 -11.31 9.32 -6.13
C VAL A 70 -12.52 10.19 -5.78
N ILE A 71 -12.78 10.38 -4.48
CA ILE A 71 -14.07 10.84 -3.98
C ILE A 71 -14.40 12.32 -4.25
N SER A 72 -13.39 13.19 -4.34
CA SER A 72 -13.62 14.64 -4.51
C SER A 72 -12.43 15.34 -5.16
N THR A 73 -12.66 16.54 -5.71
CA THR A 73 -11.60 17.39 -6.26
C THR A 73 -10.54 17.71 -5.22
N ALA A 74 -10.95 18.13 -4.01
CA ALA A 74 -10.02 18.45 -2.93
C ALA A 74 -9.14 17.24 -2.54
N HIS A 75 -9.72 16.04 -2.59
CA HIS A 75 -8.97 14.81 -2.33
C HIS A 75 -7.98 14.48 -3.46
N ARG A 76 -8.37 14.66 -4.72
CA ARG A 76 -7.46 14.52 -5.87
C ARG A 76 -6.32 15.54 -5.81
N ASP A 77 -6.62 16.80 -5.50
CA ASP A 77 -5.62 17.85 -5.37
C ASP A 77 -4.64 17.57 -4.23
N LYS A 78 -5.11 16.97 -3.11
CA LYS A 78 -4.24 16.47 -2.04
C LYS A 78 -3.27 15.41 -2.57
N ILE A 79 -3.78 14.39 -3.28
CA ILE A 79 -2.97 13.30 -3.84
C ILE A 79 -1.93 13.86 -4.82
N GLU A 80 -2.32 14.77 -5.71
CA GLU A 80 -1.42 15.48 -6.64
C GLU A 80 -0.33 16.26 -5.90
N GLY A 81 -0.68 16.95 -4.82
CA GLY A 81 0.28 17.63 -3.96
C GLY A 81 1.35 16.70 -3.38
N TYR A 82 0.98 15.46 -3.04
CA TYR A 82 1.94 14.45 -2.55
C TYR A 82 2.92 13.99 -3.62
N MET A 83 2.54 14.01 -4.91
CA MET A 83 3.48 13.68 -6.00
C MET A 83 4.62 14.70 -6.07
N GLU A 84 4.30 15.98 -5.84
CA GLU A 84 5.30 17.04 -5.78
C GLU A 84 6.16 16.94 -4.52
N VAL A 85 5.60 16.50 -3.38
CA VAL A 85 6.37 16.21 -2.17
C VAL A 85 7.34 15.05 -2.42
N ALA A 86 6.87 13.95 -3.01
CA ALA A 86 7.70 12.78 -3.32
C ALA A 86 8.92 13.15 -4.19
N LYS A 87 8.71 13.91 -5.27
CA LYS A 87 9.79 14.40 -6.13
C LYS A 87 10.78 15.30 -5.39
N LYS A 88 10.28 16.19 -4.51
CA LYS A 88 11.12 17.10 -3.72
C LYS A 88 11.97 16.37 -2.68
N ASP A 89 11.42 15.32 -2.09
CA ASP A 89 12.13 14.46 -1.14
C ASP A 89 13.14 13.52 -1.85
N GLY A 90 13.12 13.47 -3.20
CA GLY A 90 14.06 12.71 -4.01
C GLY A 90 13.59 11.32 -4.42
N ALA A 91 12.33 10.97 -4.14
CA ALA A 91 11.74 9.71 -4.56
C ALA A 91 11.43 9.68 -6.07
N THR A 92 11.39 8.47 -6.63
CA THR A 92 11.08 8.22 -8.03
C THR A 92 9.61 7.87 -8.18
N ILE A 93 8.87 8.59 -9.02
CA ILE A 93 7.55 8.14 -9.49
C ILE A 93 7.77 7.17 -10.65
N ALA A 94 7.72 5.87 -10.36
CA ALA A 94 8.07 4.82 -11.32
C ALA A 94 6.97 4.60 -12.38
N ILE A 95 5.70 4.79 -12.00
CA ILE A 95 4.54 4.77 -12.90
C ILE A 95 3.41 5.61 -12.31
N GLY A 96 2.55 6.17 -13.15
CA GLY A 96 1.38 6.94 -12.74
C GLY A 96 1.74 8.36 -12.28
N GLY A 97 1.15 8.78 -11.16
CA GLY A 97 1.41 10.08 -10.53
C GLY A 97 0.72 11.26 -11.20
N LYS A 98 -0.29 11.02 -12.03
CA LYS A 98 -1.03 12.04 -12.78
C LYS A 98 -2.49 11.64 -13.03
N ARG A 99 -3.26 12.56 -13.61
CA ARG A 99 -4.61 12.27 -14.12
C ARG A 99 -4.51 11.45 -15.41
N PRO A 100 -5.39 10.47 -15.65
CA PRO A 100 -5.41 9.74 -16.91
C PRO A 100 -5.82 10.67 -18.06
N GLU A 101 -5.31 10.40 -19.27
CA GLU A 101 -5.53 11.23 -20.46
C GLU A 101 -6.69 10.71 -21.35
N ARG A 102 -7.26 9.54 -21.04
CA ARG A 102 -8.37 8.92 -21.79
C ARG A 102 -9.62 9.82 -21.73
N GLU A 103 -10.27 10.05 -22.88
CA GLU A 103 -11.35 11.04 -23.02
C GLU A 103 -12.56 10.78 -22.09
N ASP A 104 -12.97 9.51 -21.97
CA ASP A 104 -14.09 9.08 -21.13
C ASP A 104 -13.84 9.29 -19.62
N LEU A 105 -12.59 9.49 -19.22
CA LEU A 105 -12.20 9.73 -17.82
C LEU A 105 -12.05 11.22 -17.49
N GLN A 106 -12.02 12.12 -18.48
CA GLN A 106 -11.68 13.54 -18.27
C GLN A 106 -12.69 14.30 -17.40
N ALA A 107 -13.98 13.94 -17.49
CA ALA A 107 -15.03 14.56 -16.68
C ALA A 107 -15.05 14.03 -15.23
N GLY A 108 -14.37 12.92 -14.96
CA GLY A 108 -14.34 12.26 -13.66
C GLY A 108 -13.18 12.73 -12.77
N LEU A 109 -13.22 12.26 -11.53
CA LEU A 109 -12.19 12.52 -10.53
C LEU A 109 -11.15 11.40 -10.51
N PHE A 110 -10.64 11.02 -11.67
CA PHE A 110 -9.67 9.92 -11.77
C PHE A 110 -8.24 10.38 -11.44
N PHE A 111 -7.45 9.44 -10.93
CA PHE A 111 -6.02 9.55 -10.70
C PHE A 111 -5.38 8.18 -11.02
N GLU A 112 -4.25 8.18 -11.71
CA GLU A 112 -3.58 6.95 -12.14
C GLU A 112 -3.02 6.18 -10.93
N PRO A 113 -3.10 4.83 -10.93
CA PRO A 113 -2.48 4.03 -9.90
C PRO A 113 -0.97 4.21 -9.98
N THR A 114 -0.35 4.49 -8.84
CA THR A 114 1.00 5.03 -8.75
C THR A 114 1.88 4.11 -7.92
N VAL A 115 3.11 3.91 -8.39
CA VAL A 115 4.20 3.27 -7.62
C VAL A 115 5.32 4.28 -7.46
N ILE A 116 5.74 4.47 -6.21
CA ILE A 116 6.87 5.33 -5.85
C ILE A 116 8.01 4.43 -5.35
N THR A 117 9.17 4.53 -5.97
CA THR A 117 10.39 3.80 -5.63
C THR A 117 11.48 4.77 -5.19
N ASP A 118 12.66 4.23 -4.83
CA ASP A 118 13.83 5.02 -4.40
C ASP A 118 13.50 6.00 -3.26
N CYS A 119 12.65 5.55 -2.34
CA CYS A 119 12.25 6.29 -1.16
C CYS A 119 12.76 5.63 0.12
N ASP A 120 12.80 6.39 1.20
CA ASP A 120 13.18 5.91 2.53
C ASP A 120 12.26 6.48 3.62
N THR A 121 12.35 5.89 4.81
CA THR A 121 11.50 6.21 5.96
C THR A 121 11.53 7.67 6.42
N SER A 122 12.54 8.46 6.06
CA SER A 122 12.61 9.88 6.41
C SER A 122 11.70 10.77 5.55
N MET A 123 11.27 10.27 4.38
CA MET A 123 10.48 11.03 3.42
C MET A 123 9.01 11.13 3.84
N ARG A 124 8.39 12.28 3.55
CA ARG A 124 6.99 12.54 3.93
C ARG A 124 6.02 11.61 3.19
N ILE A 125 6.34 11.25 1.95
CA ILE A 125 5.52 10.33 1.16
C ILE A 125 5.41 8.92 1.78
N VAL A 126 6.40 8.52 2.59
CA VAL A 126 6.42 7.24 3.30
C VAL A 126 5.72 7.34 4.67
N GLN A 127 5.85 8.49 5.33
CA GLN A 127 5.35 8.70 6.70
C GLN A 127 3.89 9.12 6.78
N GLU A 128 3.42 9.91 5.82
CA GLU A 128 2.09 10.54 5.84
C GLU A 128 1.06 9.74 5.04
N GLU A 129 -0.18 9.73 5.51
CA GLU A 129 -1.28 9.05 4.82
C GLU A 129 -1.79 9.86 3.62
N VAL A 130 -1.42 9.43 2.41
CA VAL A 130 -1.90 10.00 1.14
C VAL A 130 -3.39 9.70 0.95
N PHE A 131 -3.81 8.46 1.22
CA PHE A 131 -5.19 7.96 1.07
C PHE A 131 -5.70 7.98 -0.38
N GLY A 132 -4.82 7.66 -1.33
CA GLY A 132 -5.11 7.54 -2.75
C GLY A 132 -4.47 6.28 -3.34
N PRO A 133 -4.57 6.05 -4.66
CA PRO A 133 -4.07 4.83 -5.31
C PRO A 133 -2.55 4.92 -5.50
N VAL A 134 -1.82 5.03 -4.40
CA VAL A 134 -0.38 5.31 -4.35
C VAL A 134 0.25 4.33 -3.36
N VAL A 135 1.31 3.65 -3.80
CA VAL A 135 2.14 2.83 -2.91
C VAL A 135 3.59 3.28 -2.99
N THR A 136 4.30 3.19 -1.86
CA THR A 136 5.77 3.31 -1.78
C THR A 136 6.40 1.94 -1.65
N VAL A 137 7.59 1.76 -2.22
CA VAL A 137 8.37 0.52 -2.13
C VAL A 137 9.73 0.80 -1.51
N GLU A 138 9.96 0.24 -0.33
CA GLU A 138 11.25 0.28 0.38
C GLU A 138 11.87 -1.12 0.47
N GLY A 139 13.19 -1.18 0.40
CA GLY A 139 13.96 -2.41 0.60
C GLY A 139 14.29 -2.66 2.08
N PHE A 140 14.46 -3.92 2.46
CA PHE A 140 15.06 -4.31 3.74
C PHE A 140 16.00 -5.52 3.57
N ALA A 141 17.01 -5.61 4.42
CA ALA A 141 18.02 -6.67 4.36
C ALA A 141 17.74 -7.86 5.29
N ASP A 142 17.05 -7.64 6.41
CA ASP A 142 16.81 -8.70 7.40
C ASP A 142 15.47 -8.53 8.15
N GLU A 143 15.12 -9.55 8.95
CA GLU A 143 13.88 -9.59 9.75
C GLU A 143 13.80 -8.39 10.73
N GLU A 144 14.91 -8.01 11.35
CA GLU A 144 14.95 -6.94 12.36
C GLU A 144 14.75 -5.56 11.71
N GLU A 145 15.36 -5.33 10.56
CA GLU A 145 15.18 -4.14 9.76
C GLU A 145 13.74 -4.01 9.26
N ALA A 146 13.13 -5.10 8.78
CA ALA A 146 11.72 -5.10 8.37
C ALA A 146 10.80 -4.66 9.51
N ILE A 147 11.03 -5.19 10.73
CA ILE A 147 10.26 -4.84 11.93
C ILE A 147 10.50 -3.38 12.32
N ARG A 148 11.74 -2.90 12.24
CA ARG A 148 12.10 -1.51 12.56
C ARG A 148 11.38 -0.55 11.63
N LEU A 149 11.50 -0.74 10.31
CA LEU A 149 10.86 0.09 9.30
C LEU A 149 9.33 0.04 9.42
N ALA A 150 8.73 -1.15 9.58
CA ALA A 150 7.29 -1.29 9.70
C ALA A 150 6.71 -0.59 10.94
N ASN A 151 7.48 -0.51 12.03
CA ASN A 151 7.08 0.19 13.25
C ASN A 151 7.42 1.69 13.23
N ASP A 152 8.24 2.15 12.28
CA ASP A 152 8.68 3.53 12.12
C ASP A 152 7.64 4.37 11.39
N SER A 153 6.53 4.57 12.08
CA SER A 153 5.42 5.44 11.70
C SER A 153 4.64 5.83 12.95
N ILE A 154 3.94 6.96 12.90
CA ILE A 154 3.00 7.37 13.96
C ILE A 154 1.74 6.49 14.00
N TYR A 155 1.49 5.72 12.93
CA TYR A 155 0.32 4.86 12.77
C TYR A 155 0.56 3.43 13.29
N GLY A 156 -0.54 2.70 13.50
CA GLY A 156 -0.55 1.38 14.09
C GLY A 156 -1.83 0.57 13.83
N LEU A 157 -2.47 0.71 12.66
CA LEU A 157 -3.78 0.10 12.40
C LEU A 157 -3.69 -1.38 12.00
N ALA A 158 -3.22 -1.65 10.79
CA ALA A 158 -3.17 -3.00 10.22
C ALA A 158 -1.91 -3.18 9.37
N GLY A 159 -1.55 -4.44 9.09
CA GLY A 159 -0.45 -4.77 8.19
C GLY A 159 -0.43 -6.26 7.88
N ALA A 160 0.45 -6.64 6.97
CA ALA A 160 0.60 -8.04 6.55
C ALA A 160 2.05 -8.44 6.36
N ILE A 161 2.26 -9.75 6.46
CA ILE A 161 3.55 -10.42 6.29
C ILE A 161 3.36 -11.55 5.28
N PHE A 162 4.19 -11.57 4.24
CA PHE A 162 4.21 -12.60 3.21
C PHE A 162 5.52 -13.38 3.29
N THR A 163 5.42 -14.68 3.56
CA THR A 163 6.55 -15.63 3.68
C THR A 163 6.03 -17.06 3.72
N LYS A 164 6.81 -18.02 3.22
CA LYS A 164 6.52 -19.46 3.38
C LYS A 164 6.94 -19.99 4.76
N ASP A 165 7.83 -19.32 5.48
CA ASP A 165 8.19 -19.65 6.85
C ASP A 165 7.18 -19.04 7.84
N ILE A 166 6.23 -19.88 8.27
CA ILE A 166 5.19 -19.48 9.23
C ILE A 166 5.79 -19.11 10.60
N GLY A 167 6.91 -19.71 11.00
CA GLY A 167 7.60 -19.36 12.24
C GLY A 167 8.15 -17.94 12.19
N LYS A 168 8.78 -17.55 11.08
CA LYS A 168 9.20 -16.16 10.80
C LYS A 168 8.01 -15.22 10.79
N ALA A 169 6.92 -15.57 10.09
CA ALA A 169 5.71 -14.75 10.06
C ALA A 169 5.17 -14.45 11.47
N GLN A 170 5.08 -15.47 12.33
CA GLN A 170 4.61 -15.32 13.70
C GLN A 170 5.55 -14.47 14.58
N ARG A 171 6.88 -14.63 14.44
CA ARG A 171 7.85 -13.82 15.18
C ARG A 171 7.75 -12.34 14.80
N VAL A 172 7.65 -12.05 13.50
CA VAL A 172 7.49 -10.69 12.99
C VAL A 172 6.15 -10.13 13.46
N ALA A 173 5.05 -10.86 13.31
CA ALA A 173 3.72 -10.42 13.71
C ALA A 173 3.65 -10.00 15.18
N ASN A 174 4.25 -10.78 16.08
CA ASN A 174 4.28 -10.47 17.52
C ASN A 174 5.09 -9.21 17.88
N LYS A 175 5.97 -8.75 16.99
CA LYS A 175 6.80 -7.56 17.18
C LYS A 175 6.25 -6.31 16.46
N LEU A 176 5.24 -6.47 15.60
CA LEU A 176 4.57 -5.35 14.94
C LEU A 176 3.58 -4.68 15.91
N LYS A 177 3.66 -3.36 16.03
CA LYS A 177 2.76 -2.53 16.86
C LYS A 177 1.51 -2.16 16.08
N LEU A 178 0.76 -3.19 15.66
CA LEU A 178 -0.44 -3.07 14.83
C LEU A 178 -1.64 -3.72 15.52
N GLY A 179 -2.83 -3.19 15.26
CA GLY A 179 -4.09 -3.75 15.77
C GLY A 179 -4.46 -5.08 15.12
N THR A 180 -4.17 -5.23 13.84
CA THR A 180 -4.40 -6.45 13.06
C THR A 180 -3.17 -6.77 12.23
N VAL A 181 -2.74 -8.03 12.26
CA VAL A 181 -1.65 -8.53 11.41
C VAL A 181 -2.15 -9.73 10.62
N TRP A 182 -2.09 -9.65 9.30
CA TRP A 182 -2.38 -10.75 8.40
C TRP A 182 -1.10 -11.51 8.02
N ILE A 183 -1.18 -12.83 7.90
CA ILE A 183 -0.08 -13.67 7.43
C ILE A 183 -0.53 -14.32 6.12
N ASN A 184 0.19 -14.03 5.03
CA ASN A 184 -0.11 -14.48 3.66
C ASN A 184 -1.53 -14.11 3.18
N ASP A 185 -2.06 -12.98 3.66
CA ASP A 185 -3.36 -12.44 3.26
C ASP A 185 -3.37 -10.91 3.44
N PHE A 186 -4.33 -10.21 2.86
CA PHE A 186 -4.49 -8.76 2.99
C PHE A 186 -5.96 -8.33 2.87
N HIS A 187 -6.42 -7.48 3.80
CA HIS A 187 -7.81 -6.99 3.96
C HIS A 187 -8.87 -7.81 4.72
N PRO A 188 -8.72 -9.07 5.15
CA PRO A 188 -9.80 -9.73 5.88
C PRO A 188 -10.19 -8.99 7.17
N TYR A 189 -11.44 -8.55 7.26
CA TYR A 189 -12.06 -8.03 8.48
C TYR A 189 -13.39 -8.74 8.72
N PHE A 190 -13.60 -9.23 9.95
CA PHE A 190 -14.76 -10.03 10.32
C PHE A 190 -15.49 -9.40 11.51
N ALA A 191 -16.76 -9.75 11.71
CA ALA A 191 -17.53 -9.22 12.85
C ALA A 191 -17.04 -9.78 14.20
N GLN A 192 -16.45 -10.97 14.17
CA GLN A 192 -16.06 -11.76 15.34
C GLN A 192 -14.68 -11.39 15.90
N ALA A 193 -13.92 -10.52 15.21
CA ALA A 193 -12.58 -10.13 15.62
C ALA A 193 -12.54 -8.63 15.94
N PRO A 194 -11.88 -8.21 17.04
CA PRO A 194 -11.79 -6.81 17.40
C PRO A 194 -10.92 -6.05 16.39
N TRP A 195 -11.41 -4.90 15.94
CA TRP A 195 -10.73 -4.01 15.01
C TRP A 195 -10.38 -2.68 15.71
N GLY A 196 -9.15 -2.24 15.60
CA GLY A 196 -8.73 -0.93 16.09
C GLY A 196 -7.22 -0.81 16.28
N GLY A 197 -6.70 0.42 16.25
CA GLY A 197 -5.28 0.68 16.12
C GLY A 197 -4.49 0.79 17.43
N TYR A 198 -3.17 0.82 17.28
CA TYR A 198 -2.20 1.31 18.24
C TYR A 198 -1.79 2.75 17.88
N LYS A 199 -1.08 3.43 18.80
CA LYS A 199 -0.52 4.78 18.59
C LYS A 199 -1.59 5.80 18.17
N GLN A 200 -1.36 6.59 17.13
CA GLN A 200 -2.30 7.61 16.65
C GLN A 200 -3.43 7.04 15.78
N SER A 201 -3.46 5.73 15.52
CA SER A 201 -4.55 5.09 14.75
C SER A 201 -5.83 4.86 15.56
N GLY A 202 -5.88 5.25 16.84
CA GLY A 202 -7.12 5.33 17.61
C GLY A 202 -7.00 4.89 19.08
N ILE A 203 -8.08 5.13 19.83
CA ILE A 203 -8.28 4.67 21.21
C ILE A 203 -9.54 3.81 21.25
N GLY A 204 -9.46 2.61 21.83
CA GLY A 204 -10.58 1.66 21.88
C GLY A 204 -10.53 0.60 20.78
N ARG A 205 -11.58 -0.23 20.70
CA ARG A 205 -11.76 -1.27 19.69
C ARG A 205 -13.23 -1.30 19.26
N GLU A 206 -13.48 -1.47 17.98
CA GLU A 206 -14.80 -1.74 17.42
C GLU A 206 -14.91 -3.23 17.08
N ARG A 207 -16.12 -3.77 17.20
CA ARG A 207 -16.51 -5.19 17.01
C ARG A 207 -16.09 -6.12 18.17
N SER A 208 -17.09 -6.85 18.69
CA SER A 208 -17.04 -7.81 19.81
C SER A 208 -18.09 -8.89 19.63
#